data_AF-A0A0K9GGG9-F1
#
_entry.id   AF-A0A0K9GGG9-F1
#
_cell.length_a   1.000
_cell.length_b   1.000
_cell.length_c   1.000
_cell.angle_alpha   90.00
_cell.angle_beta   90.00
_cell.angle_gamma   90.00
#
_symmetry.space_group_name_H-M   'P 1'
#
loop_
_entity.id
_entity.type
_entity.pdbx_description
1 polymer ?
#
loop_
_entity_poly.entity_id
_entity_poly.type
_entity_poly.pdbx_seq_one_letter_code
_entity_poly.pdbx_strand_id
1 'polypeptide(L)'
;MEDTVALAEEVVDETSTVWSDAIWDDGTFVNGTYAADFDEAILLLYAGYEEDGTLDQLIAGSEEMETGIEDLKAMPEELQDNYELTYEIYSEAKPLIDLAINPEGSYLTFTDRTEELKVNTEDAFRDYEVLKVEANDVIDE
;
A
#
# COMPACT_ATOMS: atom_id res chain seq x y z
N MET A 1 -2.84 -4.42 8.91
CA MET A 1 -1.62 -3.87 8.31
C MET A 1 -1.25 -4.68 7.07
N GLU A 2 -0.83 -5.95 7.20
CA GLU A 2 -0.48 -6.79 6.04
C GLU A 2 -1.60 -6.91 5.00
N ASP A 3 -2.85 -7.17 5.41
CA ASP A 3 -4.00 -7.21 4.49
C ASP A 3 -4.22 -5.88 3.74
N THR A 4 -4.06 -4.75 4.44
CA THR A 4 -4.20 -3.39 3.86
C THR A 4 -3.09 -3.12 2.85
N VAL A 5 -1.87 -3.55 3.15
CA VAL A 5 -0.73 -3.44 2.24
C VAL A 5 -0.94 -4.31 1.01
N ALA A 6 -1.36 -5.57 1.17
CA ALA A 6 -1.63 -6.45 0.05
C ALA A 6 -2.72 -5.89 -0.89
N LEU A 7 -3.78 -5.30 -0.31
CA LEU A 7 -4.81 -4.62 -1.10
C LEU A 7 -4.24 -3.39 -1.83
N ALA A 8 -3.36 -2.62 -1.17
CA ALA A 8 -2.72 -1.47 -1.80
C ALA A 8 -1.84 -1.91 -2.99
N GLU A 9 -1.09 -3.00 -2.86
CA GLU A 9 -0.29 -3.61 -3.92
C GLU A 9 -1.15 -4.04 -5.12
N GLU A 10 -2.28 -4.70 -4.86
CA GLU A 10 -3.23 -5.09 -5.91
C GLU A 10 -3.73 -3.86 -6.68
N VAL A 11 -4.13 -2.81 -5.95
CA VAL A 11 -4.63 -1.57 -6.56
C VAL A 11 -3.58 -0.85 -7.40
N VAL A 12 -2.33 -0.73 -6.94
CA VAL A 12 -1.27 -0.05 -7.73
C VAL A 12 -0.80 -0.89 -8.91
N ASP A 13 -0.84 -2.22 -8.83
CA ASP A 13 -0.49 -3.12 -9.93
C ASP A 13 -1.57 -3.10 -11.02
N GLU A 14 -2.85 -3.14 -10.64
CA GLU A 14 -3.96 -2.99 -11.58
C GLU A 14 -3.98 -1.59 -12.20
N THR A 15 -3.74 -0.55 -11.40
CA THR A 15 -3.60 0.83 -11.89
C THR A 15 -2.48 0.92 -12.93
N SER A 16 -1.30 0.35 -12.65
CA SER A 16 -0.18 0.29 -13.60
C SER A 16 -0.57 -0.41 -14.91
N THR A 17 -1.30 -1.52 -14.81
CA THR A 17 -1.74 -2.31 -15.97
C THR A 17 -2.73 -1.53 -16.82
N VAL A 18 -3.81 -1.02 -16.23
CA VAL A 18 -4.84 -0.22 -16.91
C VAL A 18 -4.23 1.02 -17.58
N TRP A 19 -3.32 1.69 -16.88
CA TRP A 19 -2.62 2.86 -17.41
C TRP A 19 -1.73 2.49 -18.61
N SER A 20 -0.96 1.40 -18.52
CA SER A 20 -0.14 0.90 -19.63
C SER A 20 -0.99 0.56 -20.86
N ASP A 21 -2.06 -0.22 -20.66
CA ASP A 21 -2.95 -0.66 -21.74
C ASP A 21 -3.60 0.54 -22.44
N ALA A 22 -4.11 1.52 -21.68
CA ALA A 22 -4.72 2.72 -22.25
C ALA A 22 -3.74 3.52 -23.13
N ILE A 23 -2.45 3.53 -22.80
CA ILE A 23 -1.45 4.28 -23.57
C ILE A 23 -0.98 3.48 -24.81
N TRP A 24 -0.73 2.17 -24.67
CA TRP A 24 -0.06 1.38 -25.72
C TRP A 24 -0.99 0.56 -26.62
N ASP A 25 -2.23 0.30 -26.20
CA ASP A 25 -3.19 -0.53 -26.94
C ASP A 25 -4.34 0.28 -27.60
N ASP A 26 -4.16 1.59 -27.79
CA ASP A 26 -5.17 2.50 -28.37
C ASP A 26 -6.46 2.50 -27.53
N GLY A 27 -6.33 2.61 -26.21
CA GLY A 27 -7.40 2.55 -25.22
C GLY A 27 -7.53 1.19 -24.53
N THR A 28 -8.46 1.08 -23.58
CA THR A 28 -8.68 -0.15 -22.80
C THR A 28 -10.12 -0.27 -22.31
N PHE A 29 -10.55 -1.46 -21.89
CA PHE A 29 -11.86 -1.67 -21.26
C PHE A 29 -11.71 -1.78 -19.75
N VAL A 30 -12.36 -0.88 -19.01
CA VAL A 30 -12.38 -0.84 -17.54
C VAL A 30 -13.82 -0.97 -17.07
N ASN A 31 -14.12 -1.92 -16.18
CA ASN A 31 -15.47 -2.13 -15.64
C ASN A 31 -16.56 -2.24 -16.73
N GLY A 32 -16.22 -2.89 -17.86
CA GLY A 32 -17.11 -3.07 -19.00
C GLY A 32 -17.31 -1.83 -19.89
N THR A 33 -16.63 -0.72 -19.61
CA THR A 33 -16.67 0.53 -20.37
C THR A 33 -15.34 0.76 -21.09
N TYR A 34 -15.38 1.16 -22.36
CA TYR A 34 -14.17 1.49 -23.12
C TYR A 34 -13.69 2.90 -22.76
N ALA A 35 -12.42 3.00 -22.41
CA ALA A 35 -11.68 4.23 -22.21
C ALA A 35 -10.78 4.50 -23.41
N ALA A 36 -10.90 5.69 -24.01
CA ALA A 36 -10.12 6.06 -25.19
C ALA A 36 -8.70 6.56 -24.85
N ASP A 37 -8.49 7.02 -23.63
CA ASP A 37 -7.20 7.49 -23.13
C ASP A 37 -6.99 7.09 -21.66
N PHE A 38 -5.79 7.37 -21.16
CA PHE A 38 -5.42 6.99 -19.81
C PHE A 38 -6.17 7.76 -18.72
N ASP A 39 -6.54 9.02 -18.97
CA ASP A 39 -7.27 9.83 -17.97
C ASP A 39 -8.66 9.22 -17.74
N GLU A 40 -9.35 8.84 -18.83
CA GLU A 40 -10.64 8.15 -18.76
C GLU A 40 -10.52 6.76 -18.12
N ALA A 41 -9.46 6.01 -18.44
CA ALA A 41 -9.25 4.67 -17.90
C ALA A 41 -9.06 4.67 -16.38
N ILE A 42 -8.26 5.59 -15.86
CA ILE A 42 -8.03 5.75 -14.41
C ILE A 42 -9.30 6.20 -13.70
N LEU A 43 -10.05 7.15 -14.28
CA LEU A 43 -11.33 7.59 -13.72
C LEU A 43 -12.33 6.44 -13.60
N LEU A 44 -12.45 5.60 -14.62
CA LEU A 44 -13.35 4.44 -14.61
C LEU A 44 -12.91 3.36 -13.62
N LEU A 45 -11.60 3.16 -13.47
CA LEU A 45 -11.04 2.20 -12.52
C LEU A 45 -11.38 2.62 -11.10
N TYR A 46 -11.07 3.86 -10.73
CA TYR A 46 -11.28 4.38 -9.39
C TYR A 46 -12.75 4.59 -9.04
N ALA A 47 -13.61 4.88 -10.03
CA ALA A 47 -15.05 4.84 -9.82
C ALA A 47 -15.56 3.43 -9.46
N GLY A 48 -14.94 2.39 -10.02
CA GLY A 48 -15.22 1.00 -9.65
C GLY A 48 -14.79 0.69 -8.21
N TYR A 49 -13.58 1.09 -7.84
CA TYR A 49 -13.08 0.94 -6.46
C TYR A 49 -13.88 1.73 -5.43
N GLU A 50 -14.45 2.87 -5.81
CA GLU A 50 -15.39 3.61 -4.96
C GLU A 50 -16.73 2.86 -4.84
N GLU A 51 -17.25 2.28 -5.93
CA GLU A 51 -18.52 1.55 -5.94
C GLU A 51 -18.46 0.23 -5.15
N ASP A 52 -17.36 -0.51 -5.26
CA ASP A 52 -17.19 -1.81 -4.59
C ASP A 52 -16.63 -1.71 -3.15
N GLY A 53 -16.22 -0.51 -2.73
CA GLY A 53 -15.72 -0.22 -1.40
C GLY A 53 -14.24 -0.52 -1.19
N THR A 54 -13.48 -0.81 -2.25
CA THR A 54 -12.03 -1.01 -2.20
C THR A 54 -11.32 0.23 -1.62
N LEU A 55 -11.71 1.44 -2.05
CA LEU A 55 -11.13 2.68 -1.50
C LEU A 55 -11.47 2.86 -0.02
N ASP A 56 -12.70 2.54 0.40
CA ASP A 56 -13.13 2.60 1.80
C ASP A 56 -12.32 1.63 2.67
N GLN A 57 -12.00 0.44 2.17
CA GLN A 57 -11.16 -0.54 2.86
C GLN A 57 -9.72 -0.05 3.04
N LEU A 58 -9.13 0.54 1.99
CA LEU A 58 -7.79 1.13 2.07
C LEU A 58 -7.73 2.29 3.07
N ILE A 59 -8.73 3.19 3.02
CA ILE A 59 -8.81 4.33 3.94
C ILE A 59 -8.97 3.85 5.38
N ALA A 60 -9.91 2.94 5.65
CA ALA A 60 -10.13 2.40 6.99
C ALA A 60 -8.89 1.66 7.52
N GLY A 61 -8.23 0.86 6.69
CA GLY A 61 -6.98 0.18 7.06
C GLY A 61 -5.84 1.16 7.37
N SER A 62 -5.72 2.24 6.60
CA SER A 62 -4.74 3.31 6.84
C SER A 62 -4.98 4.02 8.18
N GLU A 63 -6.25 4.34 8.49
CA GLU A 63 -6.65 4.95 9.76
C GLU A 63 -6.44 4.01 10.97
N GLU A 64 -6.73 2.73 10.81
CA GLU A 64 -6.46 1.70 11.84
C GLU A 64 -4.96 1.57 12.12
N MET A 65 -4.13 1.59 11.08
CA MET A 65 -2.68 1.56 11.22
C MET A 65 -2.15 2.81 11.93
N GLU A 66 -2.62 4.00 11.56
CA GLU A 66 -2.24 5.26 12.21
C GLU A 66 -2.64 5.25 13.70
N THR A 67 -3.87 4.84 14.01
CA THR A 67 -4.35 4.73 15.40
C THR A 67 -3.49 3.73 16.19
N GLY A 68 -3.17 2.57 15.62
CA GLY A 68 -2.34 1.56 16.27
C GLY A 68 -0.93 2.07 16.59
N ILE A 69 -0.33 2.86 15.70
CA ILE A 69 0.97 3.50 15.92
C ILE A 69 0.90 4.58 17.01
N GLU A 70 -0.16 5.39 17.02
CA GLU A 70 -0.38 6.39 18.07
C GLU A 70 -0.53 5.75 19.46
N ASP A 71 -1.27 4.64 19.54
CA ASP A 71 -1.44 3.88 20.78
C ASP A 71 -0.11 3.28 21.27
N LEU A 72 0.69 2.70 20.37
CA LEU A 72 2.02 2.17 20.70
C LEU A 72 2.97 3.26 21.18
N LYS A 73 2.93 4.44 20.56
CA LYS A 73 3.74 5.60 20.98
C LYS A 73 3.42 6.07 22.39
N ALA A 74 2.20 5.85 22.87
CA ALA A 74 1.76 6.22 24.21
C ALA A 74 2.12 5.18 25.30
N MET A 75 2.69 4.02 24.92
CA MET A 75 3.06 2.96 25.85
C MET A 75 4.33 3.28 26.66
N PRO A 76 4.52 2.63 27.84
CA PRO A 76 5.75 2.76 28.63
C PRO A 76 7.02 2.35 27.86
N GLU A 77 8.18 2.91 28.23
CA GLU A 77 9.50 2.64 27.61
C GLU A 77 9.84 1.14 27.48
N GLU A 78 9.32 0.29 28.37
CA GLU A 78 9.51 -1.17 28.33
C GLU A 78 8.95 -1.84 27.06
N LEU A 79 8.16 -1.11 26.25
CA LEU A 79 7.59 -1.58 24.98
C LEU A 79 8.08 -0.76 23.76
N GLN A 80 9.12 0.05 23.94
CA GLN A 80 9.65 0.92 22.89
C GLN A 80 10.20 0.14 21.69
N ASP A 81 10.82 -1.02 21.90
CA ASP A 81 11.32 -1.86 20.81
C ASP A 81 10.17 -2.33 19.88
N ASN A 82 9.01 -2.68 20.44
CA ASN A 82 7.82 -3.05 19.65
C ASN A 82 7.26 -1.84 18.89
N TYR A 83 7.33 -0.64 19.47
CA TYR A 83 6.94 0.60 18.79
C TYR A 83 7.85 0.90 17.60
N GLU A 84 9.17 0.86 17.78
CA GLU A 84 10.14 1.16 16.72
C GLU A 84 9.97 0.23 15.52
N LEU A 85 9.83 -1.07 15.77
CA LEU A 85 9.64 -2.07 14.71
C LEU A 85 8.30 -1.95 13.98
N THR A 86 7.21 -1.67 14.70
CA THR A 86 5.90 -1.49 14.06
C THR A 86 5.83 -0.16 13.31
N TYR A 87 6.51 0.87 13.82
CA TYR A 87 6.59 2.17 13.19
C TYR A 87 7.33 2.13 11.86
N GLU A 88 8.41 1.36 11.76
CA GLU A 88 9.16 1.19 10.51
C GLU A 88 8.28 0.63 9.39
N ILE A 89 7.56 -0.47 9.65
CA ILE A 89 6.60 -1.02 8.67
C ILE A 89 5.55 0.03 8.30
N TYR A 90 4.95 0.71 9.28
CA TYR A 90 3.97 1.75 9.02
C TYR A 90 4.53 2.88 8.13
N SER A 91 5.76 3.34 8.39
CA SER A 91 6.36 4.44 7.65
C SER A 91 6.66 4.09 6.19
N GLU A 92 6.99 2.84 5.89
CA GLU A 92 7.21 2.37 4.51
C GLU A 92 5.90 2.00 3.81
N ALA A 93 4.94 1.41 4.53
CA ALA A 93 3.65 1.00 3.99
C ALA A 93 2.71 2.19 3.69
N LYS A 94 2.71 3.23 4.53
CA LYS A 94 1.76 4.35 4.40
C LYS A 94 1.86 5.06 3.04
N PRO A 95 3.04 5.42 2.52
CA PRO A 95 3.16 6.01 1.20
C PRO A 95 2.61 5.13 0.07
N LEU A 96 2.73 3.80 0.18
CA LEU A 96 2.18 2.85 -0.80
C LEU A 96 0.64 2.89 -0.78
N ILE A 97 0.05 2.83 0.42
CA ILE A 97 -1.40 2.92 0.62
C ILE A 97 -1.93 4.28 0.13
N ASP A 98 -1.23 5.38 0.45
CA ASP A 98 -1.62 6.72 -0.01
C ASP A 98 -1.57 6.83 -1.54
N LEU A 99 -0.58 6.20 -2.19
CA LEU A 99 -0.46 6.14 -3.65
C LEU A 99 -1.56 5.26 -4.28
N ALA A 100 -1.95 4.16 -3.62
CA ALA A 100 -3.07 3.32 -4.03
C ALA A 100 -4.41 4.06 -3.95
N ILE A 101 -4.63 4.84 -2.89
CA ILE A 101 -5.86 5.64 -2.72
C ILE A 101 -5.91 6.80 -3.72
N ASN A 102 -4.78 7.48 -3.94
CA ASN A 102 -4.71 8.66 -4.79
C ASN A 102 -3.48 8.58 -5.71
N PRO A 103 -3.62 7.99 -6.90
CA PRO A 103 -2.52 7.84 -7.84
C PRO A 103 -2.11 9.22 -8.38
N GLU A 104 -0.79 9.45 -8.47
CA GLU A 104 -0.27 10.74 -8.90
C GLU A 104 0.97 10.61 -9.79
N GLY A 105 1.23 11.66 -10.56
CA GLY A 105 2.36 11.73 -11.48
C GLY A 105 2.04 11.23 -12.89
N SER A 106 3.10 10.94 -13.64
CA SER A 106 3.04 10.27 -14.94
C SER A 106 3.13 8.75 -14.78
N TYR A 107 2.72 7.98 -15.80
CA TYR A 107 2.90 6.52 -15.83
C TYR A 107 4.28 6.07 -15.35
N LEU A 108 5.37 6.62 -15.91
CA LEU A 108 6.74 6.24 -15.53
C LEU A 108 7.05 6.53 -14.06
N THR A 109 6.70 7.73 -13.59
CA THR A 109 6.97 8.11 -12.19
C THR A 109 6.09 7.36 -11.20
N PHE A 110 4.87 7.00 -11.62
CA PHE A 110 3.97 6.18 -10.82
C PHE A 110 4.53 4.76 -10.68
N THR A 111 4.86 4.10 -11.80
CA THR A 111 5.40 2.73 -11.78
C THR A 111 6.74 2.65 -11.05
N ASP A 112 7.64 3.61 -11.25
CA ASP A 112 8.93 3.64 -10.55
C ASP A 112 8.73 3.76 -9.03
N ARG A 113 7.82 4.63 -8.61
CA ARG A 113 7.51 4.84 -7.19
C ARG A 113 6.78 3.65 -6.57
N THR A 114 5.87 3.01 -7.31
CA THR A 114 5.20 1.79 -6.87
C THR A 114 6.21 0.68 -6.57
N GLU A 115 7.13 0.41 -7.49
CA GLU A 115 8.16 -0.63 -7.30
C GLU A 115 9.08 -0.32 -6.11
N GLU A 116 9.51 0.94 -5.97
CA GLU A 116 10.31 1.37 -4.80
C GLU A 116 9.57 1.13 -3.48
N LEU A 117 8.32 1.57 -3.39
CA LEU A 117 7.53 1.47 -2.16
C LEU A 117 7.17 0.02 -1.81
N LYS A 118 6.91 -0.84 -2.80
CA LYS A 118 6.68 -2.27 -2.61
C LYS A 118 7.92 -2.94 -2.00
N VAL A 119 9.10 -2.70 -2.59
CA VAL A 119 10.37 -3.24 -2.10
C VAL A 119 10.65 -2.78 -0.67
N ASN A 120 10.52 -1.48 -0.38
CA ASN A 120 10.77 -0.97 0.97
C ASN A 120 9.80 -1.57 1.99
N THR A 121 8.52 -1.71 1.64
CA THR A 121 7.50 -2.27 2.52
C THR A 121 7.78 -3.75 2.80
N GLU A 122 8.13 -4.55 1.77
CA GLU A 122 8.51 -5.95 1.92
C GLU A 122 9.76 -6.11 2.79
N ASP A 123 10.78 -5.27 2.59
CA ASP A 123 11.99 -5.28 3.41
C ASP A 123 11.69 -4.96 4.88
N ALA A 124 10.82 -3.98 5.17
CA ALA A 124 10.41 -3.66 6.53
C ALA A 124 9.67 -4.82 7.22
N PHE A 125 8.79 -5.53 6.50
CA PHE A 125 8.15 -6.74 7.03
C PHE A 125 9.17 -7.84 7.30
N ARG A 126 10.11 -8.06 6.38
CA ARG A 126 11.17 -9.07 6.52
C ARG A 126 12.06 -8.79 7.73
N ASP A 127 12.47 -7.55 7.93
CA ASP A 127 13.32 -7.16 9.05
C ASP A 127 12.57 -7.30 10.40
N TYR A 128 11.27 -6.97 10.44
CA TYR A 128 10.41 -7.24 11.59
C TYR A 128 10.33 -8.74 11.93
N GLU A 129 10.15 -9.61 10.93
CA GLU A 129 10.09 -11.06 11.14
C GLU A 129 11.40 -11.61 11.71
N VAL A 130 12.55 -11.17 11.18
CA VAL A 130 13.87 -11.58 11.65
C VAL A 130 14.07 -11.18 13.12
N LEU A 131 13.78 -9.93 13.47
CA LEU A 131 13.98 -9.42 14.83
C LEU A 131 13.06 -10.09 15.85
N LYS A 132 11.82 -10.43 15.45
CA LYS A 132 10.89 -11.20 16.28
C LYS A 132 11.39 -12.61 16.56
N VAL A 133 12.07 -13.25 15.62
CA VAL A 133 12.69 -14.58 15.82
C VAL A 133 13.87 -14.48 16.79
N GLU A 134 14.77 -13.52 16.58
CA GLU A 134 15.94 -13.32 17.45
C GLU A 134 15.53 -13.04 18.91
N ALA A 135 14.48 -12.24 19.13
CA ALA A 135 13.97 -11.95 20.46
C ALA A 135 13.41 -13.19 21.19
N ASN A 136 12.82 -14.14 20.47
CA ASN A 136 12.29 -15.37 21.06
C ASN A 136 13.39 -16.37 21.40
N ASP A 137 14.44 -16.47 20.60
CA ASP A 137 15.58 -17.37 20.86
C ASP A 137 16.37 -16.96 22.12
N VAL A 138 16.36 -15.67 22.49
CA VAL A 138 17.02 -15.15 23.69
C VAL A 138 16.26 -15.47 24.99
N ILE A 139 14.97 -15.76 24.92
CA ILE A 139 14.12 -16.03 26.11
C ILE A 139 14.15 -17.52 26.51
N ASP A 140 14.56 -18.41 25.59
CA ASP A 140 14.63 -19.86 25.81
C ASP A 140 16.01 -20.38 26.28
N GLU A 141 17.00 -19.49 26.53
CA GLU A 141 18.32 -19.80 27.15
C GLU A 141 18.42 -19.42 28.65
#